data_AF-A0A914EIM5-F1
#
_entry.id   AF-A0A914EIM5-F1
#
_cell.length_a   1.000
_cell.length_b   1.000
_cell.length_c   1.000
_cell.angle_alpha   90.00
_cell.angle_beta   90.00
_cell.angle_gamma   90.00
#
_symmetry.space_group_name_H-M   'P 1'
#
loop_
_entity.id
_entity.type
_entity.pdbx_description
1 polymer ?
#
loop_
_entity_poly.entity_id
_entity_poly.type
_entity_poly.pdbx_seq_one_letter_code
_entity_poly.pdbx_strand_id
1 'polypeptide(L)'
;MPTLTQEILEDRQKAKVLLYEYNHLHPEKVEEKRGIIKKLIEKTGKNFTIESPFHCDYGYNIELGENFYSNVNLLILDEAKYYWRQLFYSTKCWYPYSWASY
;
A
#
# COMPACT_ATOMS: atom_id res chain seq x y z
N MET A 1 16.55 15.28 -16.83
CA MET A 1 15.42 14.58 -16.18
C MET A 1 15.10 13.35 -17.02
N PRO A 2 15.02 12.14 -16.45
CA PRO A 2 14.54 10.99 -17.20
C PRO A 2 13.12 11.31 -17.70
N THR A 3 12.87 11.13 -18.99
CA THR A 3 11.54 11.32 -19.58
C THR A 3 10.62 10.22 -19.10
N LEU A 4 9.43 10.59 -18.56
CA LEU A 4 8.40 9.62 -18.22
C LEU A 4 8.06 8.81 -19.48
N THR A 5 8.36 7.52 -19.46
CA THR A 5 8.00 6.61 -20.53
C THR A 5 6.48 6.38 -20.50
N GLN A 6 5.91 6.02 -21.65
CA GLN A 6 4.48 5.74 -21.75
C GLN A 6 4.05 4.60 -20.80
N GLU A 7 4.88 3.58 -20.66
CA GLU A 7 4.69 2.46 -19.73
C GLU A 7 4.55 2.92 -18.27
N ILE A 8 5.43 3.81 -17.81
CA ILE A 8 5.37 4.38 -16.46
C ILE A 8 4.05 5.14 -16.24
N LEU A 9 3.58 5.88 -17.23
CA LEU A 9 2.32 6.63 -17.13
C LEU A 9 1.11 5.69 -17.05
N GLU A 10 1.10 4.62 -17.85
CA GLU A 10 0.06 3.60 -17.83
C GLU A 10 -0.02 2.89 -16.48
N ASP A 11 1.12 2.55 -15.88
CA ASP A 11 1.15 1.89 -14.57
C ASP A 11 0.69 2.81 -13.45
N ARG A 12 1.10 4.09 -13.45
CA ARG A 12 0.55 5.07 -12.50
C ARG A 12 -0.95 5.23 -12.65
N GLN A 13 -1.46 5.17 -13.87
CA GLN A 13 -2.90 5.29 -14.12
C GLN A 13 -3.66 4.08 -13.58
N LYS A 14 -3.15 2.86 -13.77
CA LYS A 14 -3.74 1.63 -13.21
C LYS A 14 -3.80 1.72 -11.67
N ALA A 15 -2.70 2.12 -11.04
CA ALA A 15 -2.65 2.30 -9.58
C ALA A 15 -3.68 3.32 -9.10
N LYS A 16 -3.79 4.47 -9.77
CA LYS A 16 -4.76 5.52 -9.43
C LYS A 16 -6.22 5.06 -9.51
N VAL A 17 -6.58 4.24 -10.50
CA VAL A 17 -7.94 3.69 -10.62
C VAL A 17 -8.26 2.80 -9.41
N LEU A 18 -7.35 1.88 -9.06
CA LEU A 18 -7.53 1.01 -7.90
C LEU A 18 -7.57 1.80 -6.59
N LEU A 19 -6.70 2.80 -6.43
CA LEU A 19 -6.70 3.68 -5.26
C LEU A 19 -8.00 4.49 -5.15
N TYR A 20 -8.55 4.94 -6.28
CA TYR A 20 -9.83 5.64 -6.31
C TYR A 20 -10.96 4.72 -5.82
N GLU A 21 -11.05 3.51 -6.35
CA GLU A 21 -12.03 2.49 -5.91
C GLU A 21 -11.87 2.19 -4.43
N TYR A 22 -10.63 1.96 -3.97
CA TYR A 22 -10.32 1.67 -2.57
C TYR A 22 -10.78 2.78 -1.62
N ASN A 23 -10.44 4.02 -1.94
CA ASN A 23 -10.65 5.18 -1.08
C ASN A 23 -12.13 5.60 -1.00
N HIS A 24 -12.94 5.26 -2.00
CA HIS A 24 -14.37 5.57 -2.03
C HIS A 24 -15.25 4.38 -1.61
N LEU A 25 -14.67 3.22 -1.33
CA LEU A 25 -15.45 2.06 -0.91
C LEU A 25 -15.99 2.23 0.50
N HIS A 26 -17.26 1.83 0.69
CA HIS A 26 -17.92 1.88 2.00
C HIS A 26 -17.09 1.13 3.07
N PRO A 27 -16.96 1.65 4.30
CA PRO A 27 -16.14 1.03 5.34
C PRO A 27 -16.47 -0.44 5.66
N GLU A 28 -17.75 -0.82 5.52
CA GLU A 28 -18.20 -2.20 5.78
C GLU A 28 -17.76 -3.22 4.71
N LYS A 29 -17.31 -2.75 3.53
CA LYS A 29 -16.87 -3.62 2.42
C LYS A 29 -15.43 -4.09 2.60
N VAL A 30 -15.14 -4.69 3.76
CA VAL A 30 -13.77 -5.06 4.18
C VAL A 30 -13.10 -6.02 3.20
N GLU A 31 -13.80 -7.06 2.74
CA GLU A 31 -13.23 -8.05 1.82
C GLU A 31 -12.98 -7.47 0.42
N GLU A 32 -13.85 -6.59 -0.06
CA GLU A 32 -13.65 -5.89 -1.34
C GLU A 32 -12.44 -4.94 -1.24
N LYS A 33 -12.30 -4.17 -0.14
CA LYS A 33 -11.12 -3.34 0.15
C LYS A 33 -9.84 -4.17 0.11
N ARG A 34 -9.85 -5.31 0.82
CA ARG A 34 -8.71 -6.24 0.87
C ARG A 34 -8.37 -6.81 -0.51
N GLY A 35 -9.39 -7.11 -1.31
CA GLY A 35 -9.24 -7.57 -2.69
C GLY A 35 -8.57 -6.51 -3.58
N ILE A 36 -8.94 -5.24 -3.44
CA ILE A 36 -8.31 -4.14 -4.19
C ILE A 36 -6.83 -3.99 -3.79
N ILE A 37 -6.51 -4.02 -2.49
CA ILE A 37 -5.11 -3.93 -2.03
C ILE A 37 -4.27 -5.09 -2.57
N LYS A 38 -4.80 -6.32 -2.59
CA LYS A 38 -4.09 -7.48 -3.16
C LYS A 38 -3.88 -7.39 -4.68
N LYS A 39 -4.67 -6.59 -5.40
CA LYS A 39 -4.46 -6.32 -6.82
C LYS A 39 -3.45 -5.20 -7.04
N LEU A 40 -3.41 -4.23 -6.12
CA LEU A 40 -2.55 -3.05 -6.19
C LEU A 40 -1.11 -3.35 -5.74
N ILE A 41 -0.96 -4.14 -4.68
CA ILE A 41 0.31 -4.40 -4.00
C ILE A 41 0.85 -5.77 -4.40
N GLU A 42 2.15 -5.84 -4.70
CA GLU A 42 2.84 -7.06 -5.16
C GLU A 42 2.72 -8.22 -4.17
N LYS A 43 2.90 -7.94 -2.88
CA LYS A 43 2.86 -8.98 -1.84
C LYS A 43 2.19 -8.49 -0.58
N THR A 44 1.32 -9.33 -0.03
CA THR A 44 0.68 -9.07 1.27
C THR A 44 0.78 -10.29 2.18
N GLY A 45 0.84 -10.07 3.49
CA GLY A 45 0.50 -11.09 4.48
C GLY A 45 -0.93 -11.60 4.34
N LYS A 46 -1.28 -12.64 5.12
CA LYS A 46 -2.65 -13.17 5.20
C LYS A 46 -3.58 -12.14 5.85
N ASN A 47 -3.14 -11.55 6.95
CA ASN A 47 -3.83 -10.50 7.68
C ASN A 47 -3.14 -9.16 7.50
N PHE A 48 -3.90 -8.14 7.09
CA PHE A 48 -3.46 -6.76 7.06
C PHE A 48 -4.67 -5.82 7.08
N THR A 49 -4.45 -4.57 7.45
CA THR A 49 -5.46 -3.51 7.43
C THR A 49 -4.80 -2.19 7.05
N ILE A 50 -5.39 -1.49 6.10
CA ILE A 50 -4.98 -0.15 5.69
C ILE A 50 -6.19 0.75 5.83
N GLU A 51 -6.18 1.72 6.74
CA GLU A 51 -7.31 2.64 6.80
C GLU A 51 -7.30 3.60 5.60
N SER A 52 -8.46 3.73 4.94
CA SER A 52 -8.62 4.70 3.85
C SER A 52 -8.58 6.14 4.41
N PRO A 53 -8.02 7.12 3.67
CA PRO A 53 -7.47 6.97 2.34
C PRO A 53 -6.03 6.46 2.33
N PHE A 54 -5.69 5.71 1.29
CA PHE A 54 -4.35 5.22 0.98
C PHE A 54 -3.86 5.85 -0.33
N HIS A 55 -2.56 6.09 -0.42
CA HIS A 55 -1.91 6.68 -1.58
C HIS A 55 -0.58 5.96 -1.89
N CYS A 56 -0.35 5.63 -3.16
CA CYS A 56 0.95 5.21 -3.68
C CYS A 56 1.15 5.62 -5.14
N ASP A 57 2.36 5.49 -5.68
CA ASP A 57 2.64 5.82 -7.09
C ASP A 57 2.28 4.67 -8.03
N TYR A 58 2.69 3.44 -7.70
CA TYR A 58 2.52 2.26 -8.56
C TYR A 58 1.91 1.05 -7.84
N GLY A 59 2.27 0.81 -6.59
CA GLY A 59 1.81 -0.30 -5.77
C GLY A 59 2.64 -1.59 -5.90
N TYR A 60 3.16 -1.92 -7.09
CA TYR A 60 3.90 -3.17 -7.34
C TYR A 60 5.30 -3.21 -6.68
N ASN A 61 5.79 -2.09 -6.16
CA ASN A 61 7.06 -2.04 -5.42
C ASN A 61 6.85 -2.18 -3.90
N ILE A 62 5.61 -2.42 -3.46
CA ILE A 62 5.24 -2.52 -2.04
C ILE A 62 5.09 -3.98 -1.63
N GLU A 63 5.63 -4.34 -0.47
CA GLU A 63 5.40 -5.63 0.17
C GLU A 63 4.93 -5.41 1.62
N LEU A 64 3.76 -5.94 1.97
CA LEU A 64 3.22 -5.90 3.32
C LEU A 64 3.53 -7.19 4.07
N GLY A 65 4.03 -7.05 5.29
CA GLY A 65 4.22 -8.18 6.22
C GLY A 65 2.91 -8.74 6.76
N GLU A 66 3.01 -9.84 7.51
CA GLU A 66 1.89 -10.39 8.27
C GLU A 66 1.47 -9.45 9.40
N ASN A 67 0.16 -9.31 9.64
CA ASN A 67 -0.45 -8.43 10.64
C ASN A 67 -0.08 -6.94 10.46
N PHE A 68 0.13 -6.50 9.22
CA PHE A 68 0.37 -5.09 8.93
C PHE A 68 -0.87 -4.24 9.24
N TYR A 69 -0.68 -3.13 9.93
CA TYR A 69 -1.73 -2.14 10.19
C TYR A 69 -1.22 -0.75 9.82
N SER A 70 -2.05 0.02 9.11
CA SER A 70 -1.83 1.46 8.96
C SER A 70 -3.09 2.24 9.33
N ASN A 71 -2.85 3.40 9.93
CA ASN A 71 -3.90 4.40 10.18
C ASN A 71 -4.25 5.16 8.88
N VAL A 72 -5.22 6.06 8.95
CA VAL A 72 -5.71 6.87 7.83
C VAL A 72 -4.59 7.71 7.20
N ASN A 73 -4.72 8.03 5.91
CA ASN A 73 -3.76 8.85 5.16
C ASN A 73 -2.35 8.22 5.09
N LEU A 74 -2.27 6.91 4.86
CA LEU A 74 -1.01 6.28 4.52
C LEU A 74 -0.59 6.72 3.10
N LEU A 75 0.64 7.22 2.96
CA LEU A 75 1.27 7.55 1.68
C LEU A 75 2.59 6.77 1.55
N ILE A 76 2.75 6.04 0.46
CA ILE A 76 4.00 5.34 0.13
C ILE A 76 4.46 5.77 -1.25
N LEU A 77 5.65 6.39 -1.34
CA LEU A 77 6.28 6.74 -2.62
C LEU A 77 7.13 5.55 -3.06
N ASP A 78 6.73 4.86 -4.12
CA ASP A 78 7.29 3.56 -4.51
C ASP A 78 7.97 3.59 -5.89
N GLU A 79 8.75 4.64 -6.17
CA GLU A 79 9.51 4.81 -7.42
C GLU A 79 10.60 3.76 -7.66
N ALA A 80 11.07 3.07 -6.61
CA ALA A 80 11.99 1.95 -6.71
C ALA A 80 11.56 0.82 -5.78
N LYS A 81 11.99 -0.41 -6.09
CA LYS A 81 11.64 -1.59 -5.28
C LYS A 81 12.35 -1.52 -3.93
N TYR A 82 11.57 -1.29 -2.88
CA TYR A 82 12.04 -1.33 -1.50
C TYR A 82 11.31 -2.44 -0.76
N TYR A 83 12.05 -3.28 -0.03
CA TYR A 83 11.44 -4.17 0.95
C TYR A 83 11.00 -3.32 2.14
N TRP A 84 9.71 -2.97 2.20
CA TRP A 84 9.14 -2.18 3.29
C TRP A 84 8.96 -3.01 4.56
N ARG A 85 10.07 -3.45 5.15
CA ARG A 85 10.07 -4.01 6.51
C ARG A 85 10.15 -2.85 7.50
N GLN A 86 8.98 -2.32 7.85
CA GLN A 86 8.76 -1.31 8.90
C GLN A 86 9.66 -0.07 8.85
N LEU A 87 9.41 0.85 7.92
CA LEU A 87 9.77 2.25 8.12
C LEU A 87 8.55 3.11 7.79
N PHE A 88 7.84 3.49 8.85
CA PHE A 88 6.62 4.31 8.79
C PHE A 88 6.97 5.79 8.75
N TYR A 89 6.46 6.51 7.76
CA TYR A 89 6.19 7.96 7.88
C TYR A 89 4.72 8.23 7.55
N SER A 90 3.82 7.93 8.49
CA SER A 90 2.58 8.69 8.69
C SER A 90 1.94 8.32 10.03
N THR A 91 1.77 9.37 10.85
CA THR A 91 1.08 9.52 12.15
C THR A 91 0.86 8.27 13.03
N LYS A 92 1.69 8.17 14.10
CA LYS A 92 1.51 7.33 15.31
C LYS A 92 0.98 5.91 15.04
N CYS A 93 1.86 5.02 14.57
CA CYS A 93 1.66 3.58 14.75
C CYS A 93 2.21 3.17 16.13
N TRP A 94 1.33 2.64 16.99
CA TRP A 94 1.66 2.04 18.29
C TRP A 94 2.17 0.62 18.06
N TYR A 95 3.35 0.29 18.63
CA TYR A 95 3.97 -1.03 18.54
C TYR A 95 3.84 -1.79 19.86
N PRO A 96 3.30 -3.03 19.84
CA PRO A 96 3.69 -4.07 20.76
C PRO A 96 4.45 -5.17 20.01
N TYR A 97 5.79 -5.14 20.11
CA TYR A 97 6.78 -6.22 19.91
C TYR A 97 6.61 -7.26 18.78
N SER A 98 7.61 -7.36 17.89
CA SER A 98 8.62 -8.44 17.98
C SER A 98 9.66 -8.43 16.84
N TRP A 99 10.91 -8.21 17.26
CA TRP A 99 12.20 -8.77 16.84
C TRP A 99 12.31 -9.48 15.48
N ALA A 100 13.12 -8.90 14.59
CA ALA A 100 13.79 -9.62 13.52
C ALA A 100 15.06 -10.29 14.08
N SER A 101 15.15 -11.62 14.00
CA SER A 101 16.42 -12.34 14.03
C SER A 101 16.39 -13.36 12.90
N TYR A 102 17.38 -13.22 12.01
CA TYR A 102 17.74 -14.02 10.83
C TYR A 102 16.83 -13.90 9.60
#